data_AF-A0A7X5N3M3-F1
#
_entry.id   AF-A0A7X5N3M3-F1
#
_cell.length_a   1.000
_cell.length_b   1.000
_cell.length_c   1.000
_cell.angle_alpha   90.00
_cell.angle_beta   90.00
_cell.angle_gamma   90.00
#
_symmetry.space_group_name_H-M   'P 1'
#
loop_
_entity.id
_entity.type
_entity.pdbx_description
1 polymer ?
#
loop_
_entity_poly.entity_id
_entity_poly.type
_entity_poly.pdbx_seq_one_letter_code
_entity_poly.pdbx_strand_id
1 'polypeptide(L)'
;DRLTGLPNRFLLREQAENAIREAHERGQVLAMLLIDLDGFKSINDSFGHATGDNLLKLASARLHQHLRNSDLFGRFSDDEFIVLLRDLSEPEDAGHVAR
;
A
#
# COMPACT_ATOMS: atom_id res chain seq x y z
N ASP A 1 10.86 4.89 1.62
CA ASP A 1 11.29 3.86 2.57
C ASP A 1 12.56 3.21 2.02
N ARG A 2 13.61 3.09 2.84
CA ARG A 2 14.91 2.57 2.36
C ARG A 2 14.91 1.05 2.18
N LEU A 3 14.06 0.34 2.91
CA LEU A 3 14.03 -1.12 2.87
C LEU A 3 13.31 -1.64 1.62
N THR A 4 12.14 -1.08 1.33
CA THR A 4 11.25 -1.53 0.25
C THR A 4 11.33 -0.66 -1.01
N GLY A 5 11.89 0.55 -0.91
CA GLY A 5 11.89 1.54 -2.01
C GLY A 5 10.56 2.29 -2.18
N LEU A 6 9.51 1.91 -1.45
CA LEU A 6 8.18 2.55 -1.53
C LEU A 6 8.17 3.95 -0.91
N PRO A 7 7.22 4.83 -1.27
CA PRO A 7 6.83 5.97 -0.45
C PRO A 7 6.72 5.61 1.04
N ASN A 8 7.28 6.45 1.91
CA ASN A 8 7.06 6.34 3.36
C ASN A 8 5.74 7.03 3.74
N ARG A 9 5.31 6.89 5.00
CA ARG A 9 4.05 7.51 5.47
C ARG A 9 3.93 9.01 5.16
N PHE A 10 5.03 9.75 5.20
CA PHE A 10 5.01 11.19 4.98
C PHE A 10 4.69 11.52 3.53
N LEU A 11 5.45 10.94 2.60
CA LEU A 11 5.22 11.12 1.17
C LEU A 11 3.87 10.57 0.74
N LEU A 12 3.48 9.40 1.26
CA LEU A 12 2.19 8.80 0.95
C LEU A 12 1.02 9.70 1.39
N ARG A 13 1.12 10.31 2.58
CA ARG A 13 0.09 11.25 3.05
C ARG A 13 -0.04 12.46 2.13
N GLU A 14 1.08 13.06 1.73
CA GLU A 14 1.09 14.20 0.81
C GLU A 14 0.45 13.83 -0.54
N GLN A 15 0.81 12.67 -1.10
CA GLN A 15 0.22 12.17 -2.35
C GLN A 15 -1.27 11.85 -2.21
N ALA A 16 -1.69 11.28 -1.08
CA ALA A 16 -3.09 10.97 -0.81
C ALA A 16 -3.94 12.24 -0.66
N GLU A 17 -3.44 13.26 0.05
CA GLU A 17 -4.12 14.55 0.17
C GLU A 17 -4.34 15.21 -1.21
N ASN A 18 -3.35 15.10 -2.11
CA ASN A 18 -3.48 15.58 -3.48
C ASN A 18 -4.53 14.77 -4.26
N ALA A 19 -4.46 13.44 -4.19
CA ALA A 19 -5.40 12.56 -4.89
C ALA A 19 -6.86 12.78 -4.43
N ILE A 20 -7.09 12.98 -3.13
CA ILE A 20 -8.42 13.27 -2.57
C ILE A 20 -9.00 14.57 -3.14
N ARG A 21 -8.19 15.63 -3.24
CA ARG A 21 -8.64 16.89 -3.83
C ARG A 21 -8.97 16.73 -5.31
N GLU A 22 -8.11 16.06 -6.08
CA GLU A 22 -8.33 15.80 -7.50
C GLU A 22 -9.61 14.99 -7.75
N ALA A 23 -9.83 13.93 -6.96
CA ALA A 23 -11.03 13.10 -7.08
C ALA A 23 -12.30 13.88 -6.74
N HIS A 24 -12.26 14.72 -5.69
CA HIS A 24 -13.38 15.59 -5.33
C HIS A 24 -13.73 16.57 -6.46
N GLU A 25 -12.73 17.21 -7.08
CA GLU A 25 -12.94 18.13 -8.20
C GLU A 25 -13.50 17.44 -9.45
N ARG A 26 -13.15 16.17 -9.66
CA ARG A 26 -13.56 15.38 -10.84
C ARG A 26 -14.80 14.52 -10.61
N GLY A 27 -15.34 14.47 -9.38
CA GLY A 27 -16.44 13.58 -9.03
C GLY A 27 -16.08 12.09 -9.12
N GLN A 28 -14.81 11.72 -8.89
CA GLN A 28 -14.32 10.34 -8.93
C GLN A 28 -14.32 9.71 -7.54
N VAL A 29 -14.37 8.38 -7.50
CA VAL A 29 -14.27 7.59 -6.26
C VAL A 29 -12.82 7.14 -6.06
N LEU A 30 -12.40 7.13 -4.80
CA LEU A 30 -11.13 6.56 -4.34
C LEU A 30 -11.42 5.48 -3.30
N ALA A 31 -10.53 4.49 -3.19
CA ALA A 31 -10.54 3.54 -2.09
C ALA A 31 -9.17 3.46 -1.43
N MET A 32 -9.14 3.37 -0.11
CA MET A 32 -7.92 3.16 0.65
C MET A 32 -7.93 1.76 1.26
N LEU A 33 -6.88 1.00 0.98
CA LEU A 33 -6.65 -0.32 1.56
C LEU A 33 -5.52 -0.21 2.56
N LEU A 34 -5.75 -0.75 3.75
CA LEU A 34 -4.72 -1.01 4.75
C LEU A 34 -4.42 -2.51 4.71
N ILE A 35 -3.15 -2.86 4.50
CA ILE A 35 -2.69 -4.23 4.36
C ILE A 35 -1.67 -4.49 5.46
N ASP A 36 -1.97 -5.44 6.33
CA ASP A 36 -1.07 -5.91 7.39
C ASP A 36 -0.51 -7.30 7.03
N LEU A 37 0.72 -7.60 7.43
CA LEU A 37 1.32 -8.93 7.22
C LEU A 37 1.12 -9.82 8.45
N ASP A 38 0.16 -10.73 8.35
CA ASP A 38 -0.14 -11.69 9.42
C ASP A 38 1.09 -12.45 9.90
N GLY A 39 1.34 -12.39 11.22
CA GLY A 39 2.42 -13.14 11.86
C GLY A 39 3.84 -12.60 11.58
N PHE A 40 3.98 -11.39 11.03
CA PHE A 40 5.28 -10.79 10.75
C PHE A 40 6.21 -10.75 11.97
N LYS A 41 5.69 -10.37 13.14
CA LYS A 41 6.44 -10.41 14.40
C LYS A 41 6.95 -11.81 14.74
N SER A 42 6.12 -12.84 14.59
CA SER A 42 6.53 -14.23 14.85
C SER A 42 7.65 -14.69 13.94
N ILE A 43 7.68 -14.22 12.68
CA ILE A 43 8.76 -14.49 11.74
C ILE A 43 10.06 -13.81 12.20
N ASN A 44 10.00 -12.55 12.62
CA ASN A 44 11.17 -11.85 13.18
C ASN A 44 11.71 -12.55 14.43
N ASP A 45 10.82 -12.95 15.34
CA ASP A 45 11.19 -13.59 16.61
C ASP A 45 11.82 -14.99 16.38
N SER A 46 11.35 -15.71 15.35
CA SER A 46 11.81 -17.08 15.06
C SER A 46 13.02 -17.15 14.12
N PHE A 47 13.12 -16.24 13.17
CA PHE A 47 14.09 -16.30 12.05
C PHE A 47 14.95 -15.04 11.90
N GLY A 48 14.80 -14.06 12.80
CA GLY A 48 15.56 -12.82 12.83
C GLY A 48 15.08 -11.75 11.85
N HIS A 49 15.42 -10.50 12.15
CA HIS A 49 15.01 -9.32 11.38
C HIS A 49 15.43 -9.35 9.90
N ALA A 50 16.57 -9.95 9.56
CA ALA A 50 17.00 -10.06 8.17
C ALA A 50 16.01 -10.89 7.32
N THR A 51 15.36 -11.89 7.93
CA THR A 51 14.32 -12.69 7.28
C THR A 51 13.04 -11.88 7.11
N GLY A 52 12.63 -11.13 8.13
CA GLY A 52 11.51 -10.19 8.02
C GLY A 52 11.72 -9.12 6.95
N ASP A 53 12.93 -8.56 6.87
CA ASP A 53 13.32 -7.59 5.84
C ASP A 53 13.16 -8.15 4.42
N ASN A 54 13.53 -9.41 4.22
CA ASN A 54 13.35 -10.09 2.94
C ASN A 54 11.87 -10.35 2.64
N LEU A 55 11.08 -10.72 3.65
CA LEU A 55 9.63 -10.89 3.51
C LEU A 55 8.96 -9.56 3.12
N LEU A 56 9.31 -8.45 3.76
CA LEU A 56 8.77 -7.12 3.43
C LEU A 56 9.06 -6.73 1.99
N LYS A 57 10.31 -6.92 1.51
CA LYS A 57 10.70 -6.65 0.12
C LYS A 57 9.91 -7.50 -0.87
N LEU A 58 9.70 -8.76 -0.54
CA LEU A 58 8.99 -9.70 -1.41
C LEU A 58 7.48 -9.40 -1.43
N ALA A 59 6.89 -9.09 -0.27
CA ALA A 59 5.50 -8.65 -0.16
C ALA A 59 5.28 -7.35 -0.93
N SER A 60 6.15 -6.35 -0.75
CA SER A 60 6.04 -5.08 -1.47
C SER A 60 6.12 -5.28 -2.99
N ALA A 61 7.05 -6.12 -3.46
CA ALA A 61 7.18 -6.41 -4.89
C ALA A 61 5.94 -7.11 -5.45
N ARG A 62 5.38 -8.10 -4.73
CA ARG A 62 4.17 -8.83 -5.16
C ARG A 62 2.94 -7.93 -5.18
N LEU A 63 2.74 -7.12 -4.14
CA LEU A 63 1.63 -6.17 -4.09
C LEU A 63 1.73 -5.19 -5.26
N HIS A 64 2.91 -4.60 -5.49
CA HIS A 64 3.11 -3.62 -6.55
C HIS A 64 2.80 -4.18 -7.96
N GLN A 65 3.03 -5.47 -8.21
CA GLN A 65 2.70 -6.11 -9.49
C GLN A 65 1.20 -6.17 -9.81
N HIS A 66 0.34 -6.05 -8.80
CA HIS A 66 -1.12 -6.08 -8.95
C HIS A 66 -1.74 -4.68 -8.99
N LEU A 67 -0.92 -3.63 -8.82
CA LEU A 67 -1.36 -2.25 -8.80
C LEU A 67 -1.17 -1.60 -10.17
N ARG A 68 -2.06 -0.65 -10.49
CA ARG A 68 -1.93 0.18 -11.67
C ARG A 68 -0.94 1.31 -11.39
N ASN A 69 -0.35 1.87 -12.44
CA ASN A 69 0.54 3.03 -12.31
C ASN A 69 -0.15 4.28 -11.71
N SER A 70 -1.48 4.34 -11.78
CA SER A 70 -2.29 5.40 -11.18
C SER A 70 -2.44 5.26 -9.67
N ASP A 71 -2.29 4.06 -9.13
CA ASP A 71 -2.50 3.79 -7.72
C ASP A 71 -1.31 4.30 -6.90
N LEU A 72 -1.59 4.77 -5.68
CA LEU A 72 -0.54 5.13 -4.74
C LEU A 72 -0.28 3.93 -3.83
N PHE A 73 0.99 3.62 -3.62
CA PHE A 73 1.39 2.52 -2.77
C PHE A 73 2.53 2.96 -1.86
N GLY A 74 2.39 2.76 -0.56
CA GLY A 74 3.41 3.15 0.40
C GLY A 74 3.47 2.23 1.60
N ARG A 75 4.63 2.20 2.26
CA ARG A 75 4.79 1.53 3.54
C ARG A 75 4.45 2.50 4.66
N PHE A 76 3.45 2.15 5.47
CA PHE A 76 2.90 3.02 6.51
C PHE A 76 3.62 2.86 7.85
N SER A 77 3.85 1.61 8.26
CA SER A 77 4.56 1.26 9.51
C SER A 77 5.51 0.07 9.29
N ASP A 78 5.73 -0.76 10.30
CA ASP A 78 6.69 -1.87 10.25
C ASP A 78 6.26 -2.94 9.23
N ASP A 79 5.08 -3.51 9.39
CA ASP A 79 4.46 -4.53 8.51
C ASP A 79 3.28 -4.02 7.69
N GLU A 80 2.82 -2.79 7.96
CA GLU A 80 1.65 -2.24 7.28
C GLU A 80 2.00 -1.51 5.98
N PHE A 81 1.20 -1.78 4.96
CA PHE A 81 1.19 -1.08 3.69
C PHE A 81 -0.16 -0.40 3.46
N ILE A 82 -0.13 0.72 2.75
CA ILE A 82 -1.35 1.40 2.30
C ILE A 82 -1.34 1.47 0.78
N VAL A 83 -2.48 1.15 0.19
CA VAL A 83 -2.78 1.37 -1.23
C VAL A 83 -3.93 2.36 -1.33
N LEU A 84 -3.76 3.40 -2.14
CA LEU A 84 -4.86 4.27 -2.57
C LEU A 84 -5.19 3.94 -4.02
N LEU A 85 -6.31 3.24 -4.22
CA LEU A 85 -6.86 2.98 -5.54
C LEU A 85 -7.53 4.23 -6.05
N ARG A 86 -7.18 4.61 -7.28
CA ARG A 86 -7.73 5.78 -7.93
C ARG A 86 -8.54 5.42 -9.15
N ASP A 87 -9.27 6.41 -9.65
CA ASP A 87 -10.02 6.31 -10.90
C ASP A 87 -11.07 5.16 -10.85
N LEU A 88 -11.68 4.96 -9.67
CA LEU A 88 -12.76 3.99 -9.49
C LEU A 88 -14.07 4.59 -10.03
N SER A 89 -14.84 3.76 -10.75
CA SER A 89 -16.13 4.16 -11.28
C SER A 89 -17.23 3.93 -10.24
N GLU A 90 -17.14 2.81 -9.52
CA GLU A 90 -18.06 2.42 -8.45
C GLU A 90 -17.28 1.89 -7.23
N PRO A 91 -17.78 2.04 -5.99
CA PRO A 91 -17.11 1.51 -4.79
C PRO A 91 -16.77 0.01 -4.86
N GLU A 92 -17.60 -0.77 -5.56
CA GLU A 92 -17.46 -2.20 -5.79
C GLU A 92 -16.19 -2.56 -6.57
N ASP A 93 -15.63 -1.63 -7.35
CA ASP A 93 -14.36 -1.81 -8.09
C ASP A 93 -13.19 -2.08 -7.15
N ALA A 94 -13.24 -1.55 -5.91
CA ALA A 94 -12.18 -1.75 -4.92
C ALA A 94 -12.02 -3.23 -4.50
N GLY A 95 -13.10 -4.00 -4.52
CA GLY A 95 -13.10 -5.41 -4.11
C GLY A 95 -12.36 -6.34 -5.08
N HIS A 96 -12.15 -5.93 -6.32
CA HIS A 96 -11.48 -6.73 -7.34
C HIS A 96 -9.95 -6.71 -7.23
N VAL A 97 -9.37 -5.75 -6.49
CA VAL A 97 -7.91 -5.61 -6.33
C VAL A 97 -7.38 -6.45 -5.15
N ALA A 98 -8.26 -6.87 -4.23
CA ALA A 98 -7.90 -7.62 -3.02
C ALA A 98 -8.03 -9.15 -3.17
N ARG A 99 -8.04 -9.69 -4.40
CA ARG A 99 -8.31 -11.10 -4.69
C ARG A 99 -7.08 -11.85 -5.22
#